data_AF-A0A921HYE1-F1
#
_entry.id   AF-A0A921HYE1-F1
#
_cell.length_a   1.000
_cell.length_b   1.000
_cell.length_c   1.000
_cell.angle_alpha   90.00
_cell.angle_beta   90.00
_cell.angle_gamma   90.00
#
_symmetry.space_group_name_H-M   'P 1'
#
loop_
_entity.id
_entity.type
_entity.pdbx_description
1 polymer ?
#
loop_
_entity_poly.entity_id
_entity_poly.type
_entity_poly.pdbx_seq_one_letter_code
_entity_poly.pdbx_strand_id
1 'polypeptide(L)' 'MKGLLKNLGLILILVGAIILVACSMTGNVNNNAILGSAAAIMVVGLIAYIAINKRIAD' A
#
# COMPACT_ATOMS: atom_id res chain seq x y z
N MET A 1 12.98 5.40 15.21
CA MET A 1 11.55 5.27 14.85
C MET A 1 11.02 6.37 13.92
N LYS A 2 11.68 7.54 13.80
CA LYS A 2 11.24 8.62 12.87
C LYS A 2 11.26 8.20 11.38
N GLY A 3 12.25 7.41 10.96
CA GLY A 3 12.37 6.94 9.57
C GLY A 3 11.31 5.90 9.16
N LEU A 4 10.94 5.01 10.09
CA LEU A 4 9.92 3.99 9.86
C LEU A 4 8.53 4.61 9.69
N LEU A 5 8.18 5.60 10.51
CA LEU A 5 6.95 6.37 10.33
C LEU A 5 6.94 7.13 9.00
N LYS A 6 8.05 7.79 8.65
CA LYS A 6 8.15 8.58 7.40
C LYS A 6 7.92 7.74 6.14
N ASN A 7 8.28 6.46 6.20
CA ASN A 7 8.13 5.53 5.07
C ASN A 7 6.90 4.63 5.18
N LEU A 8 6.06 4.77 6.21
CA LEU A 8 4.95 3.85 6.47
C LEU A 8 3.95 3.77 5.32
N GLY A 9 3.59 4.91 4.73
CA GLY A 9 2.69 4.93 3.57
C GLY A 9 3.30 4.25 2.33
N LEU A 10 4.61 4.43 2.10
CA LEU A 10 5.34 3.76 1.03
C LEU A 10 5.39 2.23 1.24
N ILE A 11 5.59 1.80 2.48
CA ILE A 11 5.57 0.38 2.87
C ILE A 11 4.19 -0.23 2.62
N LEU A 12 3.11 0.48 2.95
CA LEU A 12 1.75 0.00 2.68
C LEU A 12 1.50 -0.21 1.18
N ILE A 13 1.96 0.73 0.34
CA ILE A 13 1.86 0.60 -1.12
C ILE A 13 2.64 -0.64 -1.61
N LEU A 14 3.85 -0.86 -1.10
CA LEU A 14 4.67 -2.04 -1.41
C LEU A 14 3.96 -3.35 -1.05
N VAL A 15 3.27 -3.39 0.10
CA VAL A 15 2.47 -4.57 0.49
C VAL A 15 1.36 -4.82 -0.52
N GLY A 16 0.63 -3.78 -0.94
CA GLY A 16 -0.39 -3.90 -1.98
C GLY A 16 0.17 -4.44 -3.31
N ALA A 17 1.33 -3.94 -3.73
CA ALA A 17 2.01 -4.43 -4.92
C ALA A 17 2.44 -5.90 -4.82
N ILE A 18 2.98 -6.33 -3.67
CA ILE A 18 3.36 -7.74 -3.43
C ILE A 18 2.14 -8.66 -3.50
N ILE A 19 0.99 -8.24 -2.96
CA ILE A 19 -0.27 -8.99 -3.06
C ILE A 19 -0.66 -9.18 -4.53
N LEU A 20 -0.56 -8.15 -5.37
CA LEU A 20 -0.87 -8.24 -6.80
C LEU A 20 0.10 -9.17 -7.54
N VAL A 21 1.40 -9.12 -7.22
CA VAL A 21 2.40 -10.05 -7.79
C VAL A 21 2.08 -11.49 -7.39
N ALA A 22 1.79 -11.75 -6.11
CA ALA A 22 1.40 -13.09 -5.65
C ALA A 22 0.10 -13.57 -6.32
N CYS A 23 -0.87 -12.67 -6.48
CA CYS A 23 -2.12 -12.93 -7.20
C CYS A 23 -1.87 -13.34 -8.67
N SER A 24 -0.92 -12.66 -9.34
CA SER A 24 -0.49 -13.02 -10.70
C SER A 24 0.18 -14.39 -10.77
N MET A 25 0.98 -14.76 -9.76
CA MET A 25 1.69 -16.04 -9.75
C MET A 25 0.79 -17.23 -9.36
N THR A 26 -0.26 -16.98 -8.59
CA THR A 26 -1.19 -18.01 -8.09
C THR A 26 -2.42 -18.20 -8.97
N GLY A 27 -2.58 -17.39 -10.04
CA GLY A 27 -3.72 -17.47 -10.96
C GLY A 27 -5.01 -16.83 -10.44
N ASN A 28 -4.97 -16.07 -9.35
CA ASN A 28 -6.16 -15.49 -8.72
C ASN A 28 -6.54 -14.11 -9.28
N VAL A 29 -6.14 -13.81 -10.51
CA VAL A 29 -6.22 -12.48 -11.16
C VAL A 29 -7.65 -11.97 -11.40
N ASN A 30 -8.67 -12.80 -11.21
CA ASN A 30 -10.09 -12.41 -11.35
C ASN A 30 -10.82 -12.30 -10.00
N ASN A 31 -10.12 -12.46 -8.89
CA ASN A 31 -10.72 -12.45 -7.57
C ASN A 31 -10.82 -11.03 -7.05
N ASN A 32 -11.98 -10.43 -7.26
CA ASN A 32 -12.27 -9.03 -6.89
C ASN A 32 -12.07 -8.74 -5.41
N ALA A 33 -12.14 -9.74 -4.52
CA ALA A 33 -11.81 -9.53 -3.11
C ALA A 33 -10.30 -9.28 -2.92
N ILE A 34 -9.44 -10.02 -3.62
CA ILE A 34 -7.98 -9.82 -3.58
C ILE A 34 -7.59 -8.55 -4.33
N LEU A 35 -8.11 -8.35 -5.54
CA LEU A 35 -7.80 -7.14 -6.33
C LEU A 35 -8.29 -5.88 -5.61
N GLY A 36 -9.52 -5.91 -5.08
CA GLY A 36 -10.12 -4.81 -4.35
C GLY A 36 -9.38 -4.50 -3.04
N SER A 37 -9.00 -5.52 -2.27
CA SER A 37 -8.21 -5.31 -1.05
C SER A 37 -6.82 -4.75 -1.34
N ALA A 38 -6.12 -5.24 -2.37
CA ALA A 38 -4.83 -4.71 -2.78
C ALA A 38 -4.93 -3.24 -3.25
N ALA A 39 -5.95 -2.92 -4.04
CA ALA A 39 -6.22 -1.55 -4.45
C ALA A 39 -6.53 -0.64 -3.26
N ALA A 40 -7.37 -1.09 -2.32
CA ALA A 40 -7.68 -0.34 -1.10
C ALA A 40 -6.43 -0.08 -0.25
N ILE A 41 -5.56 -1.08 -0.08
CA ILE A 41 -4.29 -0.93 0.64
C ILE A 41 -3.40 0.12 -0.04
N MET A 42 -3.29 0.11 -1.37
CA MET A 42 -2.48 1.11 -2.09
C MET A 42 -3.05 2.53 -1.94
N VAL A 43 -4.37 2.70 -2.00
CA VAL A 43 -5.02 4.01 -1.78
C VAL A 43 -4.79 4.50 -0.35
N VAL A 44 -5.00 3.65 0.65
CA VAL A 44 -4.74 4.00 2.06
C VAL A 44 -3.26 4.31 2.29
N GLY A 45 -2.35 3.54 1.69
CA GLY A 45 -0.91 3.78 1.74
C GLY A 45 -0.51 5.14 1.16
N LEU A 46 -1.10 5.52 0.03
CA LEU A 46 -0.87 6.83 -0.59
C LEU A 46 -1.38 7.97 0.30
N ILE A 47 -2.60 7.86 0.83
CA ILE A 47 -3.16 8.86 1.75
C ILE A 47 -2.28 8.99 2.99
N ALA A 48 -1.86 7.87 3.59
CA ALA A 48 -0.96 7.87 4.74
C ALA A 48 0.39 8.51 4.42
N TYR A 49 0.99 8.22 3.26
CA TYR A 49 2.24 8.82 2.83
C TYR A 49 2.12 10.36 2.71
N ILE A 50 1.05 10.84 2.09
CA ILE A 50 0.79 12.28 1.93
C ILE A 50 0.56 12.93 3.31
N ALA A 51 -0.30 12.35 4.14
CA ALA A 51 -0.64 12.91 5.45
C ALA A 51 0.58 12.97 6.38
N ILE A 52 1.38 11.90 6.43
CA ILE A 52 2.59 11.83 7.26
C ILE A 52 3.62 12.85 6.78
N ASN A 53 3.89 12.93 5.47
CA ASN A 53 4.88 13.88 4.96
C ASN A 53 4.42 15.33 5.11
N LYS A 54 3.13 15.62 4.95
CA LYS A 54 2.58 16.96 5.21
C LYS A 54 2.79 17.38 6.66
N ARG A 55 2.53 16.47 7.61
CA ARG A 55 2.70 16.71 9.06
C ARG A 55 4.16 16.78 9.54
N ILE A 56 5.13 16.40 8.71
CA ILE A 56 6.56 16.53 9.00
C ILE A 56 7.11 17.86 8.44
N ALA A 57 6.44 18.42 7.43
CA ALA A 57 6.81 19.68 6.80
C ALA A 57 6.26 20.91 7.55
N ASP A 58 5.10 20.77 8.21
CA ASP A 58 4.62 21.66 9.29
C ASP A 58 5.40 21.44 10.59
#